data_AF-A0A851A9R4-F1
#
_entry.id   AF-A0A851A9R4-F1
#
_cell.length_a   1.000
_cell.length_b   1.000
_cell.length_c   1.000
_cell.angle_alpha   90.00
_cell.angle_beta   90.00
_cell.angle_gamma   90.00
#
_symmetry.space_group_name_H-M   'P 1'
#
loop_
_entity.id
_entity.type
_entity.pdbx_description
1 polymer ?
#
loop_
_entity_poly.entity_id
_entity_poly.type
_entity_poly.pdbx_seq_one_letter_code
_entity_poly.pdbx_strand_id
1 'polypeptide(L)'
;QDDEDGEGEDDAEVQQECLKKFSTPDYIMEPSIFNTLKRYFQAGGSPENVIQLLSENYTAVAQTVNLLAEWLIQTGVEPVQVQETVENHLKSLLIKHFDPRKADSIFTEEGETPAWLEQMIAHTTWRDLFYKLAEAHPDCLMLNFTVKLISDAGYQGEITSVSTACQQLEVFSRVLRTSLATILDGGEENLEKNLPEFAKMVCHGEHTYLFAQSMMSMLAQEEQGGSAVRRIAQEVQRYAHEKGHDASQITLALGTAASYPRACQALGAMLSKGALNPADITVLFKMFTSMDPPPVELIRVPAFLDLFMQSLFKPGAKINQDHKHKYIHILAYAASVVEMWKKNKRVSINKDELKSTSKAIETVHNLCCNENKGASELVAELSTLYQCIRFPVVAMGVLKWVDWTVSEPRYFQLQTDHTPVHLALLDEV
;
A
#
# COMPACT_ATOMS: atom_id res chain seq x y z
N GLN A 1 -56.68 26.67 -33.54
CA GLN A 1 -55.99 27.93 -33.24
C GLN A 1 -55.68 27.84 -31.77
N ASP A 2 -54.49 27.32 -31.50
CA ASP A 2 -53.75 27.46 -30.25
C ASP A 2 -52.31 27.22 -30.71
N ASP A 3 -51.67 28.35 -31.01
CA ASP A 3 -50.26 28.47 -31.37
C ASP A 3 -49.45 28.27 -30.10
N GLU A 4 -48.67 27.18 -30.03
CA GLU A 4 -47.52 27.07 -29.14
C GLU A 4 -46.27 27.18 -30.00
N ASP A 5 -45.87 28.44 -30.20
CA ASP A 5 -44.57 28.86 -30.71
C ASP A 5 -43.46 28.35 -29.76
N GLY A 6 -42.79 27.28 -30.16
CA GLY A 6 -41.43 27.01 -29.72
C GLY A 6 -40.47 27.81 -30.58
N GLU A 7 -39.80 28.80 -30.00
CA GLU A 7 -38.71 29.59 -30.62
C GLU A 7 -37.61 28.65 -31.16
N GLY A 8 -37.74 28.25 -32.42
CA GLY A 8 -36.65 27.67 -33.21
C GLY A 8 -35.74 28.79 -33.71
N GLU A 9 -34.43 28.61 -33.59
CA GLU A 9 -33.44 29.50 -34.23
C GLU A 9 -33.83 29.76 -35.69
N ASP A 10 -33.72 31.01 -36.16
CA ASP A 10 -34.02 31.38 -37.54
C ASP A 10 -33.19 30.50 -38.48
N ASP A 11 -33.85 29.76 -39.38
CA ASP A 11 -33.20 28.82 -40.31
C ASP A 11 -32.08 29.51 -41.10
N ALA A 12 -32.20 30.82 -41.35
CA ALA A 12 -31.16 31.64 -41.98
C ALA A 12 -29.90 31.82 -41.11
N GLU A 13 -30.06 31.96 -39.79
CA GLU A 13 -28.97 32.08 -38.83
C GLU A 13 -28.23 30.73 -38.67
N VAL A 14 -28.99 29.63 -38.60
CA VAL A 14 -28.45 28.26 -38.57
C VAL A 14 -27.62 27.96 -39.81
N GLN A 15 -28.11 28.37 -41.00
CA GLN A 15 -27.35 28.24 -42.24
C GLN A 15 -26.04 29.03 -42.22
N GLN A 16 -26.06 30.29 -41.76
CA GLN A 16 -24.85 31.11 -41.69
C GLN A 16 -23.83 30.57 -40.70
N GLU A 17 -24.26 30.03 -39.56
CA GLU A 17 -23.39 29.41 -38.57
C GLU A 17 -22.68 28.18 -39.15
N CYS A 18 -23.42 27.32 -39.86
CA CYS A 18 -22.86 26.13 -40.50
C CYS A 18 -21.90 26.50 -41.65
N LEU A 19 -22.24 27.50 -42.47
CA LEU A 19 -21.37 27.98 -43.54
C LEU A 19 -20.04 28.53 -42.99
N LYS A 20 -20.07 29.29 -41.89
CA LYS A 20 -18.84 29.75 -41.22
C LYS A 20 -17.95 28.59 -40.78
N LYS A 21 -18.55 27.51 -40.27
CA LYS A 21 -17.81 26.30 -39.88
C LYS A 21 -17.22 25.59 -41.10
N PHE A 22 -17.98 25.42 -42.19
CA PHE A 22 -17.46 24.80 -43.43
C PHE A 22 -16.31 25.59 -44.07
N SER A 23 -16.26 26.91 -43.85
CA SER A 23 -15.16 27.77 -44.32
C SER A 23 -13.88 27.68 -43.47
N THR A 24 -13.88 26.93 -42.38
CA THR A 24 -12.66 26.73 -41.57
C THR A 24 -11.74 25.68 -42.20
N PRO A 25 -10.42 25.84 -42.09
CA PRO A 25 -9.46 24.96 -42.75
C PRO A 25 -9.59 23.53 -42.24
N ASP A 26 -9.61 22.57 -43.16
CA ASP A 26 -9.72 21.13 -42.89
C ASP A 26 -10.96 20.70 -42.07
N TYR A 27 -12.03 21.51 -42.04
CA TYR A 27 -13.26 21.19 -41.30
C TYR A 27 -13.93 19.87 -41.72
N ILE A 28 -13.65 19.40 -42.94
CA ILE A 28 -14.08 18.07 -43.42
C ILE A 28 -13.56 16.92 -42.54
N MET A 29 -12.46 17.12 -41.82
CA MET A 29 -11.84 16.14 -40.92
C MET A 29 -12.34 16.26 -39.47
N GLU A 30 -13.18 17.25 -39.15
CA GLU A 30 -13.70 17.45 -37.79
C GLU A 30 -14.77 16.40 -37.44
N PRO A 31 -14.77 15.83 -36.22
CA PRO A 31 -15.74 14.79 -35.82
C PRO A 31 -17.21 15.23 -35.93
N SER A 32 -17.47 16.53 -35.81
CA SER A 32 -18.81 17.12 -35.84
C SER A 32 -19.37 17.38 -37.25
N ILE A 33 -18.60 17.08 -38.31
CA ILE A 33 -18.97 17.41 -39.69
C ILE A 33 -20.36 16.87 -40.07
N PHE A 34 -20.65 15.61 -39.75
CA PHE A 34 -21.94 14.98 -40.11
C PHE A 34 -23.12 15.63 -39.38
N ASN A 35 -22.96 16.00 -38.12
CA ASN A 35 -24.01 16.68 -37.36
C ASN A 35 -24.27 18.08 -37.92
N THR A 36 -23.21 18.82 -38.28
CA THR A 36 -23.31 20.14 -38.88
C THR A 36 -23.91 20.09 -40.29
N LEU A 37 -23.55 19.09 -41.10
CA LEU A 37 -24.17 18.83 -42.41
C LEU A 37 -25.67 18.56 -42.26
N LYS A 38 -26.06 17.70 -41.31
CA LYS A 38 -27.46 17.37 -41.06
C LYS A 38 -28.25 18.61 -40.64
N ARG A 39 -27.73 19.43 -39.73
CA ARG A 39 -28.35 20.70 -39.29
C ARG A 39 -28.47 21.69 -40.45
N TYR A 40 -27.45 21.81 -41.29
CA TYR A 40 -27.47 22.68 -42.48
C TYR A 40 -28.53 22.27 -43.51
N PHE A 41 -28.64 20.97 -43.81
CA PHE A 41 -29.63 20.48 -44.76
C PHE A 41 -31.06 20.54 -44.21
N GLN A 42 -31.25 20.33 -42.90
CA GLN A 42 -32.55 20.49 -42.25
C GLN A 42 -33.05 21.94 -42.31
N ALA A 43 -32.15 22.92 -42.24
CA ALA A 43 -32.47 24.34 -42.41
C ALA A 43 -32.64 24.78 -43.87
N GLY A 44 -32.57 23.87 -44.86
CA GLY A 44 -32.77 24.18 -46.28
C GLY A 44 -31.52 24.63 -47.05
N GLY A 45 -30.33 24.38 -46.52
CA GLY A 45 -29.06 24.75 -47.16
C GLY A 45 -28.74 23.99 -48.46
N SER A 46 -28.00 24.64 -49.37
CA SER A 46 -27.62 24.07 -50.68
C SER A 46 -26.38 23.16 -50.60
N PRO A 47 -26.44 21.91 -51.10
CA PRO A 47 -25.29 21.00 -51.15
C PRO A 47 -24.08 21.55 -51.93
N GLU A 48 -24.31 22.32 -52.99
CA GLU A 48 -23.26 22.85 -53.86
C GLU A 48 -22.32 23.78 -53.08
N ASN A 49 -22.89 24.65 -52.25
CA ASN A 49 -22.13 25.61 -51.44
C ASN A 49 -21.25 24.90 -50.41
N VAL A 50 -21.74 23.80 -49.83
CA VAL A 50 -20.98 23.01 -48.85
C VAL A 50 -19.82 22.27 -49.51
N ILE A 51 -20.07 21.64 -50.66
CA ILE A 51 -19.02 20.95 -51.42
C ILE A 51 -17.92 21.94 -51.81
N GLN A 52 -18.31 23.12 -52.32
CA GLN A 52 -17.36 24.16 -52.67
C GLN A 52 -16.54 24.61 -51.45
N LEU A 53 -17.19 24.98 -50.35
CA LEU A 53 -16.49 25.48 -49.17
C LEU A 53 -15.58 24.43 -48.53
N LEU A 54 -16.04 23.17 -48.39
CA LEU A 54 -15.21 22.11 -47.81
C LEU A 54 -14.03 21.73 -48.71
N SER A 55 -14.19 21.77 -50.04
CA SER A 55 -13.11 21.46 -50.97
C SER A 55 -12.10 22.59 -51.10
N GLU A 56 -12.54 23.85 -51.14
CA GLU A 56 -11.66 25.02 -51.22
C GLU A 56 -10.83 25.21 -49.95
N ASN A 57 -11.38 24.84 -48.78
CA ASN A 57 -10.70 24.99 -47.48
C ASN A 57 -10.01 23.71 -46.99
N TYR A 58 -9.94 22.65 -47.80
CA TYR A 58 -9.17 21.46 -47.48
C TYR A 58 -7.69 21.67 -47.78
N THR A 59 -6.88 21.77 -46.73
CA THR A 59 -5.43 21.99 -46.78
C THR A 59 -4.61 20.72 -46.54
N ALA A 60 -5.26 19.61 -46.20
CA ALA A 60 -4.65 18.30 -46.02
C ALA A 60 -3.53 18.29 -44.97
N VAL A 61 -3.70 19.02 -43.86
CA VAL A 61 -2.68 19.12 -42.81
C VAL A 61 -2.35 17.73 -42.23
N ALA A 62 -3.35 16.90 -41.99
CA ALA A 62 -3.15 15.54 -41.46
C ALA A 62 -2.32 14.66 -42.41
N GLN A 63 -2.55 14.77 -43.71
CA GLN A 63 -1.82 14.03 -44.74
C GLN A 63 -0.37 14.53 -44.86
N THR A 64 -0.17 15.84 -44.70
CA THR A 64 1.17 16.45 -44.67
C THR A 64 1.98 15.95 -43.48
N VAL A 65 1.35 15.76 -42.31
CA VAL A 65 2.00 15.17 -41.14
C VAL A 65 2.43 13.72 -41.41
N ASN A 66 1.59 12.91 -42.06
CA ASN A 66 1.97 11.54 -42.44
C ASN A 66 3.17 11.53 -43.39
N LEU A 67 3.20 12.43 -44.37
CA LEU A 67 4.32 12.56 -45.30
C LEU A 67 5.62 12.96 -44.57
N LEU A 68 5.54 13.89 -43.62
CA LEU A 68 6.68 14.27 -42.78
C LEU A 68 7.17 13.10 -41.93
N ALA A 69 6.27 12.29 -41.38
CA ALA A 69 6.62 11.07 -40.65
C ALA A 69 7.37 10.07 -41.55
N GLU A 70 6.90 9.86 -42.78
CA GLU A 70 7.58 9.02 -43.77
C GLU A 70 8.96 9.56 -44.15
N TRP A 71 9.11 10.87 -44.31
CA TRP A 71 10.39 11.49 -44.60
C TRP A 71 11.38 11.32 -43.46
N LEU A 72 10.94 11.47 -42.20
CA LEU A 72 11.78 11.20 -41.03
C LEU A 72 12.32 9.77 -41.06
N ILE A 73 11.46 8.80 -41.39
CA ILE A 73 11.85 7.40 -41.54
C ILE A 73 12.90 7.23 -42.66
N GLN A 74 12.66 7.85 -43.83
CA GLN A 74 13.58 7.79 -44.96
C GLN A 74 14.94 8.43 -44.66
N THR A 75 14.97 9.47 -43.82
CA THR A 75 16.22 10.13 -43.39
C THR A 75 17.03 9.33 -42.36
N GLY A 76 16.53 8.18 -41.93
CA GLY A 76 17.24 7.24 -41.05
C GLY A 76 16.77 7.24 -39.59
N VAL A 77 15.69 7.94 -39.26
CA VAL A 77 15.04 7.82 -37.94
C VAL A 77 14.30 6.49 -37.88
N GLU A 78 14.43 5.75 -36.79
CA GLU A 78 13.71 4.50 -36.63
C GLU A 78 12.19 4.73 -36.61
N PRO A 79 11.38 3.92 -37.31
CA PRO A 79 9.92 4.08 -37.33
C PRO A 79 9.28 4.14 -35.94
N VAL A 80 9.82 3.37 -35.00
CA VAL A 80 9.36 3.35 -33.60
C VAL A 80 9.50 4.72 -32.94
N GLN A 81 10.61 5.42 -33.16
CA GLN A 81 10.87 6.73 -32.57
C GLN A 81 9.94 7.81 -33.16
N VAL A 82 9.64 7.73 -34.46
CA VAL A 82 8.69 8.63 -35.11
C VAL A 82 7.29 8.42 -34.56
N GLN A 83 6.86 7.15 -34.41
CA GLN A 83 5.59 6.79 -33.80
C GLN A 83 5.50 7.29 -32.35
N GLU A 84 6.51 7.01 -31.52
CA GLU A 84 6.58 7.49 -30.14
C GLU A 84 6.51 9.02 -30.04
N THR A 85 7.12 9.75 -30.99
CA THR A 85 7.06 11.22 -31.01
C THR A 85 5.64 11.72 -31.21
N VAL A 86 4.90 11.11 -32.15
CA VAL A 86 3.50 11.45 -32.41
C VAL A 86 2.61 11.04 -31.22
N GLU A 87 2.76 9.82 -30.71
CA GLU A 87 2.01 9.31 -29.55
C GLU A 87 2.22 10.18 -28.32
N ASN A 88 3.46 10.56 -28.01
CA ASN A 88 3.78 11.42 -26.87
C ASN A 88 3.20 12.83 -27.03
N HIS A 89 3.20 13.38 -28.24
CA HIS A 89 2.58 14.68 -28.49
C HIS A 89 1.06 14.63 -28.32
N LEU A 90 0.41 13.62 -28.90
CA LEU A 90 -1.03 13.38 -28.73
C LEU A 90 -1.39 13.20 -27.25
N LYS A 91 -0.60 12.41 -26.51
CA LYS A 91 -0.76 12.22 -25.08
C LYS A 91 -0.72 13.54 -24.31
N SER A 92 0.25 14.42 -24.63
CA SER A 92 0.34 15.74 -24.02
C SER A 92 -0.88 16.62 -24.34
N LEU A 93 -1.39 16.56 -25.56
CA LEU A 93 -2.59 17.31 -25.96
C LEU A 93 -3.82 16.80 -25.24
N LEU A 94 -3.99 15.47 -25.15
CA LEU A 94 -5.09 14.84 -24.42
C LEU A 94 -5.08 15.25 -22.96
N ILE A 95 -3.94 15.14 -22.27
CA ILE A 95 -3.83 15.57 -20.86
C ILE A 95 -4.19 17.05 -20.69
N LYS A 96 -3.76 17.92 -21.60
CA LYS A 96 -3.98 19.37 -21.48
C LYS A 96 -5.43 19.78 -21.74
N HIS A 97 -6.12 19.08 -22.64
CA HIS A 97 -7.45 19.46 -23.11
C HIS A 97 -8.57 18.50 -22.69
N PHE A 98 -8.26 17.51 -21.84
CA PHE A 98 -9.24 16.58 -21.33
C PHE A 98 -10.33 17.30 -20.53
N ASP A 99 -11.59 16.99 -20.87
CA ASP A 99 -12.76 17.48 -20.16
C ASP A 99 -13.57 16.28 -19.64
N PRO A 100 -13.59 16.04 -18.32
CA PRO A 100 -14.25 14.86 -17.75
C PRO A 100 -15.75 14.84 -18.03
N ARG A 101 -16.40 16.01 -18.14
CA ARG A 101 -17.86 16.07 -18.39
C ARG A 101 -18.22 15.58 -19.79
N LYS A 102 -17.39 15.94 -20.78
CA LYS A 102 -17.55 15.49 -22.17
C LYS A 102 -17.20 14.01 -22.34
N ALA A 103 -16.20 13.53 -21.59
CA ALA A 103 -15.88 12.11 -21.57
C ALA A 103 -17.04 11.28 -21.00
N ASP A 104 -17.65 11.75 -19.91
CA ASP A 104 -18.79 11.08 -19.30
C ASP A 104 -20.04 11.13 -20.18
N SER A 105 -20.28 12.23 -20.92
CA SER A 105 -21.43 12.33 -21.82
C SER A 105 -21.42 11.27 -22.92
N ILE A 106 -20.24 10.94 -23.48
CA ILE A 106 -20.08 9.86 -24.47
C ILE A 106 -20.60 8.53 -23.90
N PHE A 107 -20.29 8.24 -22.63
CA PHE A 107 -20.72 7.01 -21.96
C PHE A 107 -22.21 7.00 -21.62
N THR A 108 -22.77 8.15 -21.23
CA THR A 108 -24.17 8.24 -20.83
C THR A 108 -25.15 8.32 -22.01
N GLU A 109 -24.73 8.90 -23.13
CA GLU A 109 -25.59 9.09 -24.31
C GLU A 109 -25.61 7.86 -25.24
N GLU A 110 -24.46 7.20 -25.43
CA GLU A 110 -24.37 6.04 -26.33
C GLU A 110 -24.80 4.74 -25.66
N GLY A 111 -24.80 4.66 -24.31
CA GLY A 111 -25.30 3.53 -23.53
C GLY A 111 -24.48 2.22 -23.65
N GLU A 112 -23.56 2.15 -24.60
CA GLU A 112 -22.63 1.04 -24.84
C GLU A 112 -21.17 1.47 -24.68
N THR A 113 -20.30 0.48 -24.49
CA THR A 113 -18.86 0.73 -24.38
C THR A 113 -18.28 1.06 -25.76
N PRO A 114 -17.60 2.20 -25.95
CA PRO A 114 -17.07 2.54 -27.27
C PRO A 114 -16.00 1.55 -27.75
N ALA A 115 -16.15 1.00 -28.95
CA ALA A 115 -15.23 -0.02 -29.50
C ALA A 115 -13.77 0.47 -29.63
N TRP A 116 -13.56 1.78 -29.80
CA TRP A 116 -12.22 2.37 -29.84
C TRP A 116 -11.49 2.24 -28.49
N LEU A 117 -12.22 2.16 -27.38
CA LEU A 117 -11.64 2.07 -26.05
C LEU A 117 -10.89 0.76 -25.84
N GLU A 118 -11.47 -0.36 -26.28
CA GLU A 118 -10.83 -1.67 -26.22
C GLU A 118 -9.54 -1.71 -27.06
N GLN A 119 -9.56 -1.07 -28.23
CA GLN A 119 -8.38 -0.96 -29.09
C GLN A 119 -7.27 -0.14 -28.43
N MET A 120 -7.62 0.96 -27.76
CA MET A 120 -6.64 1.76 -27.02
C MET A 120 -6.04 0.98 -25.85
N ILE A 121 -6.85 0.23 -25.09
CA ILE A 121 -6.40 -0.57 -23.94
C ILE A 121 -5.35 -1.62 -24.33
N ALA A 122 -5.37 -2.13 -25.58
CA ALA A 122 -4.39 -3.09 -26.04
C ALA A 122 -2.93 -2.56 -25.98
N HIS A 123 -2.73 -1.24 -26.06
CA HIS A 123 -1.40 -0.63 -26.07
C HIS A 123 -1.02 -0.02 -24.71
N THR A 124 0.20 -0.33 -24.25
CA THR A 124 0.78 0.16 -22.98
C THR A 124 0.79 1.70 -22.88
N THR A 125 1.11 2.41 -23.96
CA THR A 125 1.21 3.88 -23.99
C THR A 125 -0.10 4.56 -23.57
N TRP A 126 -1.23 4.02 -24.04
CA TRP A 126 -2.57 4.54 -23.77
C TRP A 126 -3.08 4.12 -22.39
N ARG A 127 -2.72 2.91 -21.90
CA ARG A 127 -3.00 2.52 -20.51
C ARG A 127 -2.37 3.50 -19.52
N ASP A 128 -1.10 3.88 -19.72
CA ASP A 128 -0.44 4.91 -18.88
C ASP A 128 -1.12 6.29 -18.99
N LEU A 129 -1.64 6.65 -20.15
CA LEU A 129 -2.43 7.88 -20.29
C LEU A 129 -3.71 7.82 -19.43
N PHE A 130 -4.45 6.72 -19.49
CA PHE A 130 -5.68 6.55 -18.71
C PHE A 130 -5.41 6.58 -17.20
N TYR A 131 -4.32 5.99 -16.72
CA TYR A 131 -3.95 6.08 -15.30
C TYR A 131 -3.65 7.52 -14.87
N LYS A 132 -2.89 8.28 -15.66
CA LYS A 132 -2.59 9.69 -15.39
C LYS A 132 -3.85 10.56 -15.39
N LEU A 133 -4.75 10.33 -16.34
CA LEU A 133 -6.03 11.05 -16.40
C LEU A 133 -6.93 10.70 -15.21
N ALA A 134 -7.01 9.41 -14.82
CA ALA A 134 -7.82 8.97 -13.68
C ALA A 134 -7.29 9.52 -12.35
N GLU A 135 -5.96 9.69 -12.21
CA GLU A 135 -5.36 10.37 -11.06
C GLU A 135 -5.70 11.86 -11.02
N ALA A 136 -5.70 12.54 -12.18
CA ALA A 136 -6.05 13.96 -12.28
C ALA A 136 -7.57 14.24 -12.12
N HIS A 137 -8.41 13.29 -12.54
CA HIS A 137 -9.87 13.42 -12.59
C HIS A 137 -10.58 12.19 -11.98
N PRO A 138 -10.53 12.03 -10.65
CA PRO A 138 -11.03 10.83 -9.97
C PRO A 138 -12.56 10.67 -10.06
N ASP A 139 -13.30 11.76 -10.24
CA ASP A 139 -14.77 11.75 -10.31
C ASP A 139 -15.31 11.38 -11.70
N CYS A 140 -14.45 11.20 -12.71
CA CYS A 140 -14.87 10.88 -14.07
C CYS A 140 -15.30 9.42 -14.18
N LEU A 141 -16.55 9.18 -14.58
CA LEU A 141 -17.13 7.83 -14.72
C LEU A 141 -16.45 7.04 -15.83
N MET A 142 -16.17 7.68 -16.98
CA MET A 142 -15.53 7.03 -18.11
C MET A 142 -14.12 6.54 -17.78
N LEU A 143 -13.32 7.36 -17.09
CA LEU A 143 -11.98 6.96 -16.66
C LEU A 143 -12.03 5.83 -15.63
N ASN A 144 -12.96 5.93 -14.68
CA ASN A 144 -13.19 4.87 -13.71
C ASN A 144 -13.56 3.53 -14.38
N PHE A 145 -14.47 3.55 -15.34
CA PHE A 145 -14.84 2.37 -16.11
C PHE A 145 -13.67 1.85 -16.96
N THR A 146 -12.86 2.73 -17.54
CA THR A 146 -11.69 2.36 -18.34
C THR A 146 -10.63 1.65 -17.49
N VAL A 147 -10.35 2.14 -16.28
CA VAL A 147 -9.41 1.46 -15.35
C VAL A 147 -9.91 0.06 -14.99
N LYS A 148 -11.23 -0.09 -14.80
CA LYS A 148 -11.85 -1.41 -14.60
C LYS A 148 -11.65 -2.32 -15.81
N LEU A 149 -11.90 -1.85 -17.04
CA LEU A 149 -11.67 -2.64 -18.25
C LEU A 149 -10.21 -3.06 -18.41
N ILE A 150 -9.27 -2.15 -18.11
CA ILE A 150 -7.84 -2.47 -18.14
C ILE A 150 -7.51 -3.60 -17.14
N SER A 151 -8.15 -3.57 -15.97
CA SER A 151 -8.05 -4.64 -14.96
C SER A 151 -8.73 -5.95 -15.40
N ASP A 152 -9.85 -5.89 -16.11
CA ASP A 152 -10.54 -7.05 -16.72
C ASP A 152 -9.71 -7.72 -17.82
N ALA A 153 -8.97 -6.92 -18.58
CA ALA A 153 -8.05 -7.39 -19.62
C ALA A 153 -6.77 -8.04 -19.06
N GLY A 154 -6.54 -7.99 -17.74
CA GLY A 154 -5.40 -8.64 -17.09
C GLY A 154 -4.17 -7.76 -16.86
N TYR A 155 -4.25 -6.45 -17.15
CA TYR A 155 -3.14 -5.51 -17.01
C TYR A 155 -3.08 -4.81 -15.64
N GLN A 156 -3.73 -5.36 -14.60
CA GLN A 156 -3.76 -4.75 -13.25
C GLN A 156 -2.39 -4.54 -12.61
N GLY A 157 -1.36 -5.30 -13.01
CA GLY A 157 0.00 -5.15 -12.50
C GLY A 157 0.70 -3.86 -12.94
N GLU A 158 0.17 -3.19 -13.97
CA GLU A 158 0.71 -1.91 -14.50
C GLU A 158 0.16 -0.69 -13.75
N ILE A 159 -0.85 -0.89 -12.90
CA ILE A 159 -1.46 0.17 -12.09
C ILE A 159 -0.49 0.54 -10.96
N THR A 160 0.44 1.43 -11.26
CA THR A 160 1.44 1.94 -10.31
C THR A 160 0.91 3.11 -9.47
N SER A 161 -0.16 3.78 -9.92
CA SER A 161 -0.77 4.89 -9.19
C SER A 161 -1.65 4.35 -8.05
N VAL A 162 -1.12 4.46 -6.84
CA VAL A 162 -1.78 4.07 -5.59
C VAL A 162 -3.15 4.75 -5.43
N SER A 163 -3.29 6.02 -5.83
CA SER A 163 -4.56 6.76 -5.72
C SER A 163 -5.65 6.16 -6.60
N THR A 164 -5.34 5.88 -7.86
CA THR A 164 -6.28 5.33 -8.85
C THR A 164 -6.72 3.91 -8.47
N ALA A 165 -5.80 3.07 -8.00
CA ALA A 165 -6.11 1.70 -7.57
C ALA A 165 -7.05 1.66 -6.35
N CYS A 166 -6.88 2.58 -5.40
CA CYS A 166 -7.58 2.58 -4.12
C CYS A 166 -9.02 3.13 -4.17
N GLN A 167 -9.42 3.81 -5.24
CA GLN A 167 -10.77 4.40 -5.38
C GLN A 167 -11.83 3.35 -5.73
N GLN A 168 -11.45 2.26 -6.38
CA GLN A 168 -12.37 1.20 -6.79
C GLN A 168 -12.04 -0.11 -6.11
N LEU A 169 -13.00 -0.65 -5.36
CA LEU A 169 -12.82 -1.90 -4.62
C LEU A 169 -12.41 -3.07 -5.52
N GLU A 170 -13.01 -3.19 -6.71
CA GLU A 170 -12.71 -4.28 -7.63
C GLU A 170 -11.27 -4.23 -8.14
N VAL A 171 -10.82 -3.04 -8.57
CA VAL A 171 -9.44 -2.81 -9.00
C VAL A 171 -8.48 -3.05 -7.84
N PHE A 172 -8.74 -2.43 -6.68
CA PHE A 172 -7.94 -2.60 -5.47
C PHE A 172 -7.78 -4.07 -5.08
N SER A 173 -8.87 -4.84 -5.06
CA SER A 173 -8.86 -6.24 -4.66
C SER A 173 -8.01 -7.11 -5.60
N ARG A 174 -8.01 -6.81 -6.91
CA ARG A 174 -7.20 -7.52 -7.90
C ARG A 174 -5.72 -7.17 -7.77
N VAL A 175 -5.40 -5.89 -7.60
CA VAL A 175 -4.01 -5.43 -7.37
C VAL A 175 -3.48 -6.02 -6.06
N LEU A 176 -4.26 -5.97 -4.97
CA LEU A 176 -3.93 -6.59 -3.68
C LEU A 176 -3.61 -8.08 -3.86
N ARG A 177 -4.45 -8.82 -4.59
CA ARG A 177 -4.25 -10.24 -4.87
C ARG A 177 -2.94 -10.49 -5.62
N THR A 178 -2.67 -9.75 -6.70
CA THR A 178 -1.45 -9.94 -7.48
C THR A 178 -0.21 -9.57 -6.69
N SER A 179 -0.21 -8.48 -5.94
CA SER A 179 0.93 -8.08 -5.11
C SER A 179 1.19 -9.06 -3.98
N LEU A 180 0.14 -9.57 -3.32
CA LEU A 180 0.29 -10.62 -2.31
C LEU A 180 0.88 -11.90 -2.92
N ALA A 181 0.42 -12.32 -4.10
CA ALA A 181 0.99 -13.47 -4.81
C ALA A 181 2.49 -13.25 -5.11
N THR A 182 2.87 -12.09 -5.66
CA THR A 182 4.26 -11.74 -5.93
C THR A 182 5.14 -11.78 -4.67
N ILE A 183 4.64 -11.31 -3.53
CA ILE A 183 5.38 -11.37 -2.26
C ILE A 183 5.52 -12.81 -1.76
N LEU A 184 4.45 -13.60 -1.84
CA LEU A 184 4.46 -15.00 -1.40
C LEU A 184 5.37 -15.87 -2.27
N ASP A 185 5.33 -15.71 -3.59
CA ASP A 185 6.18 -16.43 -4.55
C ASP A 185 7.65 -15.99 -4.42
N GLY A 186 7.88 -14.72 -4.07
CA GLY A 186 9.21 -14.14 -3.93
C GLY A 186 9.96 -14.56 -2.66
N GLY A 187 9.29 -15.08 -1.63
CA GLY A 187 9.90 -15.48 -0.37
C GLY A 187 10.48 -14.31 0.45
N GLU A 188 11.32 -14.64 1.45
CA GLU A 188 11.85 -13.64 2.41
C GLU A 188 12.86 -12.67 1.79
N GLU A 189 13.61 -13.08 0.76
CA GLU A 189 14.55 -12.21 0.05
C GLU A 189 13.83 -11.07 -0.70
N ASN A 190 12.71 -11.37 -1.35
CA ASN A 190 11.95 -10.36 -2.08
C ASN A 190 10.99 -9.56 -1.19
N LEU A 191 10.81 -9.97 0.08
CA LEU A 191 9.97 -9.24 1.02
C LEU A 191 10.50 -7.83 1.24
N GLU A 192 11.80 -7.66 1.49
CA GLU A 192 12.40 -6.34 1.70
C GLU A 192 12.23 -5.41 0.49
N LYS A 193 12.29 -5.96 -0.73
CA LYS A 193 12.17 -5.21 -1.97
C LYS A 193 10.72 -4.83 -2.31
N ASN A 194 9.78 -5.77 -2.17
CA ASN A 194 8.40 -5.60 -2.67
C ASN A 194 7.44 -5.05 -1.61
N LEU A 195 7.76 -5.23 -0.32
CA LEU A 195 6.92 -4.77 0.79
C LEU A 195 6.67 -3.26 0.79
N PRO A 196 7.66 -2.36 0.53
CA PRO A 196 7.41 -0.92 0.60
C PRO A 196 6.35 -0.43 -0.38
N GLU A 197 6.34 -0.95 -1.61
CA GLU A 197 5.33 -0.59 -2.63
C GLU A 197 3.94 -1.13 -2.25
N PHE A 198 3.90 -2.39 -1.79
CA PHE A 198 2.67 -3.00 -1.30
C PHE A 198 2.09 -2.27 -0.08
N ALA A 199 2.93 -1.95 0.90
CA ALA A 199 2.52 -1.26 2.12
C ALA A 199 2.10 0.18 1.82
N LYS A 200 2.78 0.89 0.89
CA LYS A 200 2.35 2.22 0.43
C LYS A 200 0.94 2.18 -0.17
N MET A 201 0.63 1.15 -0.96
CA MET A 201 -0.71 0.96 -1.53
C MET A 201 -1.75 0.70 -0.43
N VAL A 202 -1.49 -0.26 0.45
CA VAL A 202 -2.44 -0.68 1.49
C VAL A 202 -2.67 0.44 2.52
N CYS A 203 -1.61 1.14 2.92
CA CYS A 203 -1.65 2.23 3.90
C CYS A 203 -2.03 3.60 3.30
N HIS A 204 -2.49 3.66 2.03
CA HIS A 204 -2.90 4.93 1.43
C HIS A 204 -4.13 5.54 2.12
N GLY A 205 -5.10 4.71 2.47
CA GLY A 205 -6.28 5.09 3.26
C GLY A 205 -6.56 4.11 4.39
N GLU A 206 -7.23 4.58 5.45
CA GLU A 206 -7.59 3.72 6.58
C GLU A 206 -8.55 2.60 6.16
N HIS A 207 -9.46 2.87 5.22
CA HIS A 207 -10.40 1.88 4.69
C HIS A 207 -9.70 0.78 3.86
N THR A 208 -8.64 1.13 3.10
CA THR A 208 -7.89 0.17 2.28
C THR A 208 -7.03 -0.70 3.18
N TYR A 209 -6.47 -0.11 4.24
CA TYR A 209 -5.76 -0.83 5.29
C TYR A 209 -6.69 -1.82 6.00
N LEU A 210 -7.88 -1.39 6.42
CA LEU A 210 -8.87 -2.26 7.06
C LEU A 210 -9.27 -3.43 6.14
N PHE A 211 -9.55 -3.14 4.86
CA PHE A 211 -9.89 -4.18 3.89
C PHE A 211 -8.76 -5.20 3.72
N ALA A 212 -7.53 -4.73 3.49
CA ALA A 212 -6.37 -5.61 3.29
C ALA A 212 -6.07 -6.45 4.54
N GLN A 213 -6.10 -5.85 5.73
CA GLN A 213 -5.88 -6.58 6.98
C GLN A 213 -7.01 -7.59 7.26
N SER A 214 -8.26 -7.28 6.89
CA SER A 214 -9.37 -8.24 6.99
C SER A 214 -9.14 -9.45 6.09
N MET A 215 -8.71 -9.23 4.84
CA MET A 215 -8.38 -10.31 3.91
C MET A 215 -7.20 -11.14 4.42
N MET A 216 -6.12 -10.49 4.86
CA MET A 216 -4.95 -11.18 5.40
C MET A 216 -5.28 -11.97 6.69
N SER A 217 -6.16 -11.45 7.56
CA SER A 217 -6.62 -12.15 8.77
C SER A 217 -7.38 -13.43 8.42
N MET A 218 -8.26 -13.38 7.41
CA MET A 218 -8.97 -14.57 6.93
C MET A 218 -8.02 -15.61 6.34
N LEU A 219 -7.09 -15.18 5.49
CA LEU A 219 -6.08 -16.06 4.86
C LEU A 219 -5.11 -16.65 5.89
N ALA A 220 -4.79 -15.92 6.96
CA ALA A 220 -3.90 -16.37 8.02
C ALA A 220 -4.52 -17.45 8.93
N GLN A 221 -5.83 -17.73 8.83
CA GLN A 221 -6.48 -18.81 9.57
C GLN A 221 -6.13 -20.20 9.01
N GLU A 222 -5.64 -20.27 7.77
CA GLU A 222 -5.23 -21.53 7.15
C GLU A 222 -3.94 -22.06 7.77
N GLU A 223 -3.99 -23.30 8.28
CA GLU A 223 -2.83 -23.96 8.90
C GLU A 223 -1.69 -24.18 7.88
N GLN A 224 -2.05 -24.33 6.60
CA GLN A 224 -1.11 -24.54 5.50
C GLN A 224 -0.76 -23.20 4.84
N GLY A 225 0.34 -22.59 5.28
CA GLY A 225 0.90 -21.38 4.66
C GLY A 225 0.35 -20.04 5.17
N GLY A 226 -0.66 -20.05 6.05
CA GLY A 226 -1.20 -18.81 6.66
C GLY A 226 -0.18 -18.01 7.49
N SER A 227 0.89 -18.65 7.96
CA SER A 227 1.98 -17.98 8.68
C SER A 227 2.71 -16.93 7.83
N ALA A 228 2.90 -17.18 6.52
CA ALA A 228 3.52 -16.22 5.61
C ALA A 228 2.64 -14.98 5.43
N VAL A 229 1.33 -15.19 5.28
CA VAL A 229 0.35 -14.09 5.20
C VAL A 229 0.32 -13.28 6.51
N ARG A 230 0.36 -13.96 7.66
CA ARG A 230 0.46 -13.31 8.98
C ARG A 230 1.73 -12.46 9.10
N ARG A 231 2.87 -12.92 8.56
CA ARG A 231 4.11 -12.13 8.52
C ARG A 231 3.93 -10.86 7.68
N ILE A 232 3.38 -10.98 6.47
CA ILE A 232 3.12 -9.82 5.60
C ILE A 232 2.19 -8.81 6.31
N ALA A 233 1.13 -9.27 6.95
CA ALA A 233 0.20 -8.42 7.71
C ALA A 233 0.90 -7.63 8.83
N GLN A 234 1.83 -8.28 9.54
CA GLN A 234 2.63 -7.65 10.62
C GLN A 234 3.63 -6.63 10.07
N GLU A 235 4.25 -6.89 8.92
CA GLU A 235 5.16 -5.95 8.27
C GLU A 235 4.41 -4.72 7.74
N VAL A 236 3.22 -4.90 7.16
CA VAL A 236 2.33 -3.78 6.77
C VAL A 236 1.89 -2.98 8.00
N GLN A 237 1.59 -3.63 9.12
CA GLN A 237 1.28 -2.95 10.38
C GLN A 237 2.48 -2.13 10.89
N ARG A 238 3.70 -2.66 10.80
CA ARG A 238 4.94 -1.93 11.16
C ARG A 238 5.11 -0.70 10.28
N TYR A 239 4.96 -0.85 8.97
CA TYR A 239 5.03 0.27 8.03
C TYR A 239 3.98 1.36 8.34
N ALA A 240 2.74 0.97 8.66
CA ALA A 240 1.70 1.91 9.06
C ALA A 240 2.10 2.72 10.32
N HIS A 241 2.68 2.05 11.31
CA HIS A 241 3.18 2.69 12.53
C HIS A 241 4.32 3.68 12.25
N GLU A 242 5.29 3.30 11.41
CA GLU A 242 6.41 4.17 10.99
C GLU A 242 5.94 5.41 10.22
N LYS A 243 4.82 5.32 9.51
CA LYS A 243 4.17 6.46 8.84
C LYS A 243 3.29 7.30 9.77
N GLY A 244 3.16 6.92 11.05
CA GLY A 244 2.39 7.65 12.05
C GLY A 244 0.89 7.33 12.07
N HIS A 245 0.45 6.24 11.43
CA HIS A 245 -0.95 5.80 11.50
C HIS A 245 -1.18 4.96 12.78
N ASP A 246 -2.25 5.25 13.54
CA ASP A 246 -2.67 4.40 14.66
C ASP A 246 -3.47 3.18 14.16
N ALA A 247 -2.76 2.21 13.60
CA ALA A 247 -3.33 0.95 13.13
C ALA A 247 -3.54 -0.09 14.25
N SER A 248 -3.22 0.25 15.51
CA SER A 248 -3.23 -0.69 16.63
C SER A 248 -4.65 -1.18 16.96
N GLN A 249 -5.63 -0.29 16.89
CA GLN A 249 -7.04 -0.59 17.19
C GLN A 249 -7.63 -1.55 16.16
N ILE A 250 -7.33 -1.34 14.87
CA ILE A 250 -7.76 -2.23 13.77
C ILE A 250 -7.19 -3.64 14.00
N THR A 251 -5.91 -3.73 14.35
CA THR A 251 -5.23 -5.01 14.60
C THR A 251 -5.89 -5.77 15.75
N LEU A 252 -6.22 -5.08 16.85
CA LEU A 252 -6.89 -5.68 17.99
C LEU A 252 -8.34 -6.08 17.71
N ALA A 253 -9.04 -5.30 16.87
CA ALA A 253 -10.41 -5.59 16.47
C ALA A 253 -10.51 -6.80 15.51
N LEU A 254 -9.51 -7.00 14.66
CA LEU A 254 -9.45 -8.13 13.71
C LEU A 254 -9.00 -9.44 14.36
N GLY A 255 -8.41 -9.39 15.55
CA GLY A 255 -8.00 -10.56 16.31
C GLY A 255 -9.07 -11.09 17.25
N THR A 256 -8.75 -12.18 17.95
CA THR A 256 -9.58 -12.76 19.04
C THR A 256 -9.49 -11.94 20.33
N ALA A 257 -8.65 -10.90 20.35
CA ALA A 257 -8.41 -10.02 21.49
C ALA A 257 -9.69 -9.39 22.03
N ALA A 258 -10.62 -9.01 21.15
CA ALA A 258 -11.89 -8.38 21.52
C ALA A 258 -12.75 -9.25 22.45
N SER A 259 -12.58 -10.59 22.43
CA SER A 259 -13.26 -11.50 23.37
C SER A 259 -12.79 -11.35 24.82
N TYR A 260 -11.68 -10.64 25.06
CA TYR A 260 -11.14 -10.34 26.38
C TYR A 260 -11.00 -8.82 26.58
N PRO A 261 -12.11 -8.10 26.84
CA PRO A 261 -12.15 -6.63 26.75
C PRO A 261 -11.10 -5.90 27.59
N ARG A 262 -10.86 -6.38 28.82
CA ARG A 262 -9.89 -5.75 29.73
C ARG A 262 -8.45 -5.89 29.24
N ALA A 263 -8.09 -7.06 28.69
CA ALA A 263 -6.76 -7.26 28.14
C ALA A 263 -6.60 -6.49 26.83
N CYS A 264 -7.61 -6.54 25.96
CA CYS A 264 -7.64 -5.77 24.71
C CYS A 264 -7.48 -4.27 24.95
N GLN A 265 -8.20 -3.70 25.93
CA GLN A 265 -8.10 -2.29 26.29
C GLN A 265 -6.70 -1.91 26.78
N ALA A 266 -6.10 -2.73 27.65
CA ALA A 266 -4.75 -2.51 28.16
C ALA A 266 -3.69 -2.59 27.04
N LEU A 267 -3.80 -3.57 26.14
CA LEU A 267 -2.92 -3.66 24.96
C LEU A 267 -3.10 -2.46 24.02
N GLY A 268 -4.34 -2.08 23.71
CA GLY A 268 -4.64 -0.95 22.83
C GLY A 268 -4.09 0.36 23.37
N ALA A 269 -4.23 0.61 24.68
CA ALA A 269 -3.67 1.79 25.32
C ALA A 269 -2.14 1.84 25.25
N MET A 270 -1.45 0.71 25.45
CA MET A 270 0.01 0.64 25.37
C MET A 270 0.52 0.76 23.93
N LEU A 271 -0.14 0.11 22.97
CA LEU A 271 0.23 0.15 21.56
C LEU A 271 0.00 1.53 20.93
N SER A 272 -1.16 2.16 21.19
CA SER A 272 -1.47 3.50 20.69
C SER A 272 -0.51 4.56 21.25
N LYS A 273 -0.08 4.42 22.51
CA LYS A 273 0.93 5.29 23.12
C LYS A 273 2.37 4.96 22.70
N GLY A 274 2.63 3.80 22.12
CA GLY A 274 3.98 3.31 21.83
C GLY A 274 4.85 3.15 23.08
N ALA A 275 4.26 2.84 24.25
CA ALA A 275 5.01 2.71 25.50
C ALA A 275 4.31 1.78 26.50
N LEU A 276 5.12 1.01 27.25
CA LEU A 276 4.62 0.18 28.35
C LEU A 276 4.37 1.04 29.59
N ASN A 277 3.22 0.84 30.24
CA ASN A 277 2.94 1.47 31.52
C ASN A 277 2.69 0.42 32.63
N PRO A 278 3.12 0.69 33.88
CA PRO A 278 3.07 -0.33 34.93
C PRO A 278 1.65 -0.76 35.36
N ALA A 279 0.66 0.12 35.18
CA ALA A 279 -0.73 -0.15 35.51
C ALA A 279 -1.31 -1.22 34.58
N ASP A 280 -1.21 -1.00 33.27
CA ASP A 280 -1.70 -1.94 32.25
C ASP A 280 -0.91 -3.25 32.27
N ILE A 281 0.41 -3.21 32.49
CA ILE A 281 1.21 -4.43 32.72
C ILE A 281 0.74 -5.20 33.94
N THR A 282 0.36 -4.52 35.03
CA THR A 282 -0.18 -5.19 36.22
C THR A 282 -1.54 -5.84 35.94
N VAL A 283 -2.39 -5.21 35.13
CA VAL A 283 -3.66 -5.80 34.67
C VAL A 283 -3.39 -7.08 33.89
N LEU A 284 -2.52 -7.03 32.89
CA LEU A 284 -2.17 -8.22 32.09
C LEU A 284 -1.54 -9.31 32.95
N PHE A 285 -0.59 -8.96 33.82
CA PHE A 285 0.06 -9.90 34.72
C PHE A 285 -0.95 -10.67 35.58
N LYS A 286 -1.94 -9.97 36.15
CA LYS A 286 -3.00 -10.61 36.94
C LYS A 286 -3.84 -11.57 36.10
N MET A 287 -4.14 -11.24 34.85
CA MET A 287 -4.92 -12.10 33.95
C MET A 287 -4.14 -13.34 33.52
N PHE A 288 -2.87 -13.21 33.11
CA PHE A 288 -2.05 -14.33 32.61
C PHE A 288 -1.53 -15.26 33.73
N THR A 289 -1.52 -14.79 34.98
CA THR A 289 -1.20 -15.62 36.15
C THR A 289 -2.42 -16.35 36.71
N SER A 290 -3.63 -16.01 36.26
CA SER A 290 -4.86 -16.63 36.76
C SER A 290 -5.02 -18.09 36.30
N MET A 291 -6.01 -18.79 36.87
CA MET A 291 -6.33 -20.18 36.52
C MET A 291 -6.86 -20.31 35.08
N ASP A 292 -7.50 -19.27 34.55
CA ASP A 292 -8.00 -19.22 33.18
C ASP A 292 -7.41 -17.99 32.44
N PRO A 293 -6.15 -18.08 31.99
CA PRO A 293 -5.49 -16.97 31.33
C PRO A 293 -6.08 -16.72 29.92
N PRO A 294 -6.00 -15.51 29.36
CA PRO A 294 -6.33 -15.28 27.96
C PRO A 294 -5.47 -16.13 27.00
N PRO A 295 -5.87 -16.30 25.73
CA PRO A 295 -5.07 -16.94 24.70
C PRO A 295 -3.69 -16.30 24.57
N VAL A 296 -2.64 -17.11 24.44
CA VAL A 296 -1.25 -16.58 24.36
C VAL A 296 -1.03 -15.72 23.12
N GLU A 297 -1.78 -15.96 22.03
CA GLU A 297 -1.69 -15.16 20.81
C GLU A 297 -1.96 -13.67 21.03
N LEU A 298 -2.73 -13.32 22.08
CA LEU A 298 -3.06 -11.94 22.43
C LEU A 298 -1.82 -11.11 22.76
N ILE A 299 -0.82 -11.73 23.39
CA ILE A 299 0.44 -11.08 23.77
C ILE A 299 1.58 -11.37 22.79
N ARG A 300 1.32 -12.14 21.73
CA ARG A 300 2.27 -12.42 20.63
C ARG A 300 2.07 -11.44 19.46
N VAL A 301 1.92 -10.16 19.80
CA VAL A 301 1.90 -9.07 18.83
C VAL A 301 3.32 -8.51 18.73
N PRO A 302 3.99 -8.55 17.56
CA PRO A 302 5.39 -8.12 17.45
C PRO A 302 5.64 -6.70 17.96
N ALA A 303 4.75 -5.76 17.64
CA ALA A 303 4.83 -4.38 18.13
C ALA A 303 4.80 -4.31 19.67
N PHE A 304 4.01 -5.16 20.32
CA PHE A 304 3.96 -5.22 21.79
C PHE A 304 5.25 -5.79 22.38
N LEU A 305 5.82 -6.84 21.76
CA LEU A 305 7.10 -7.42 22.18
C LEU A 305 8.27 -6.45 21.98
N ASP A 306 8.25 -5.65 20.91
CA ASP A 306 9.28 -4.63 20.68
C ASP A 306 9.26 -3.55 21.78
N LEU A 307 8.08 -3.16 22.29
CA LEU A 307 7.98 -2.28 23.46
C LEU A 307 8.64 -2.89 24.71
N PHE A 308 8.60 -4.22 24.88
CA PHE A 308 9.38 -4.87 25.95
C PHE A 308 10.87 -4.81 25.68
N MET A 309 11.32 -4.99 24.44
CA MET A 309 12.74 -4.86 24.10
C MET A 309 13.24 -3.47 24.46
N GLN A 310 12.49 -2.43 24.10
CA GLN A 310 12.81 -1.04 24.42
C GLN A 310 12.77 -0.76 25.93
N SER A 311 11.83 -1.33 26.67
CA SER A 311 11.69 -1.08 28.11
C SER A 311 12.67 -1.90 28.98
N LEU A 312 13.11 -3.07 28.53
CA LEU A 312 13.93 -3.99 29.32
C LEU A 312 15.39 -4.02 28.89
N PHE A 313 15.70 -3.79 27.61
CA PHE A 313 17.06 -3.99 27.10
C PHE A 313 17.70 -2.70 26.59
N LYS A 314 16.98 -1.59 26.49
CA LYS A 314 17.57 -0.32 26.07
C LYS A 314 18.51 0.24 27.14
N PRO A 315 19.76 0.61 26.78
CA PRO A 315 20.66 1.29 27.70
C PRO A 315 20.00 2.56 28.29
N GLY A 316 20.06 2.73 29.60
CA GLY A 316 19.44 3.85 30.32
C GLY A 316 17.92 3.81 30.52
N ALA A 317 17.23 2.76 30.05
CA ALA A 317 15.82 2.59 30.37
C ALA A 317 15.64 2.30 31.87
N LYS A 318 14.98 3.21 32.59
CA LYS A 318 14.65 3.04 34.01
C LYS A 318 13.33 2.31 34.17
N ILE A 319 13.38 1.06 34.59
CA ILE A 319 12.19 0.29 34.99
C ILE A 319 11.96 0.39 36.50
N ASN A 320 10.69 0.50 36.90
CA ASN A 320 10.33 0.43 38.32
C ASN A 320 10.58 -0.99 38.86
N GLN A 321 11.45 -1.11 39.88
CA GLN A 321 11.84 -2.39 40.48
C GLN A 321 10.65 -3.17 41.05
N ASP A 322 9.62 -2.48 41.58
CA ASP A 322 8.42 -3.11 42.15
C ASP A 322 7.58 -3.85 41.10
N HIS A 323 7.72 -3.46 39.83
CA HIS A 323 6.94 -4.01 38.73
C HIS A 323 7.80 -4.85 37.76
N LYS A 324 9.12 -4.77 37.85
CA LYS A 324 10.07 -5.47 36.98
C LYS A 324 9.77 -6.95 36.79
N HIS A 325 9.52 -7.69 37.87
CA HIS A 325 9.19 -9.11 37.80
C HIS A 325 7.93 -9.40 36.95
N LYS A 326 6.98 -8.46 36.90
CA LYS A 326 5.76 -8.59 36.08
C LYS A 326 6.06 -8.43 34.60
N TYR A 327 6.94 -7.49 34.23
CA TYR A 327 7.36 -7.29 32.84
C TYR A 327 8.09 -8.54 32.33
N ILE A 328 9.04 -9.03 33.11
CA ILE A 328 9.81 -10.24 32.79
C ILE A 328 8.87 -11.44 32.65
N HIS A 329 7.92 -11.61 33.57
CA HIS A 329 6.96 -12.70 33.50
C HIS A 329 6.10 -12.66 32.25
N ILE A 330 5.57 -11.49 31.86
CA ILE A 330 4.74 -11.36 30.64
C ILE A 330 5.56 -11.68 29.39
N LEU A 331 6.78 -11.14 29.28
CA LEU A 331 7.66 -11.43 28.14
C LEU A 331 8.03 -12.92 28.08
N ALA A 332 8.39 -13.51 29.21
CA ALA A 332 8.68 -14.94 29.30
C ALA A 332 7.46 -15.78 28.95
N TYR A 333 6.25 -15.38 29.38
CA TYR A 333 5.00 -16.06 29.05
C TYR A 333 4.75 -16.05 27.54
N ALA A 334 4.88 -14.90 26.90
CA ALA A 334 4.71 -14.77 25.45
C ALA A 334 5.66 -15.69 24.67
N ALA A 335 6.91 -15.81 25.13
CA ALA A 335 7.95 -16.59 24.45
C ALA A 335 7.89 -18.10 24.73
N SER A 336 7.51 -18.54 25.92
CA SER A 336 7.70 -19.94 26.37
C SER A 336 6.42 -20.77 26.48
N VAL A 337 5.25 -20.15 26.67
CA VAL A 337 4.02 -20.91 26.93
C VAL A 337 3.48 -21.51 25.65
N VAL A 338 3.14 -22.80 25.71
CA VAL A 338 2.56 -23.55 24.58
C VAL A 338 1.14 -23.96 24.93
N GLU A 339 0.19 -23.59 24.08
CA GLU A 339 -1.22 -23.95 24.20
C GLU A 339 -1.57 -25.02 23.17
N MET A 340 -2.36 -26.01 23.58
CA MET A 340 -2.98 -26.96 22.64
C MET A 340 -4.45 -26.62 22.45
N TRP A 341 -4.82 -26.36 21.19
CA TRP A 341 -6.18 -26.01 20.79
C TRP A 341 -6.82 -27.17 20.03
N LYS A 342 -8.08 -27.49 20.35
CA LYS A 342 -8.92 -28.42 19.58
C LYS A 342 -10.30 -27.81 19.40
N LYS A 343 -10.76 -27.64 18.16
CA LYS A 343 -12.08 -27.06 17.84
C LYS A 343 -12.35 -25.75 18.61
N ASN A 344 -11.42 -24.80 18.56
CA ASN A 344 -11.47 -23.50 19.26
C ASN A 344 -11.63 -23.57 20.79
N LYS A 345 -11.26 -24.69 21.41
CA LYS A 345 -11.17 -24.83 22.87
C LYS A 345 -9.75 -25.19 23.26
N ARG A 346 -9.22 -24.46 24.25
CA ARG A 346 -7.91 -24.73 24.83
C ARG A 346 -7.99 -25.96 25.73
N VAL A 347 -7.20 -26.98 25.40
CA VAL A 347 -7.20 -28.29 26.08
C VAL A 347 -6.14 -28.33 27.17
N SER A 348 -4.96 -27.75 26.93
CA SER A 348 -3.85 -27.74 27.89
C SER A 348 -2.95 -26.54 27.68
N ILE A 349 -2.23 -26.16 28.74
CA ILE A 349 -1.24 -25.09 28.75
C ILE A 349 0.04 -25.66 29.37
N ASN A 350 1.14 -25.66 28.63
CA ASN A 350 2.46 -26.01 29.15
C ASN A 350 3.18 -24.73 29.61
N LYS A 351 3.71 -24.72 30.85
CA LYS A 351 4.46 -23.62 31.45
C LYS A 351 5.83 -24.06 32.00
N ASP A 352 6.35 -25.21 31.57
CA ASP A 352 7.54 -25.84 32.17
C ASP A 352 8.79 -24.97 32.00
N GLU A 353 8.97 -24.36 30.83
CA GLU A 353 10.12 -23.51 30.52
C GLU A 353 9.99 -22.06 31.03
N LEU A 354 8.79 -21.66 31.48
CA LEU A 354 8.51 -20.27 31.86
C LEU A 354 9.46 -19.74 32.95
N LYS A 355 9.78 -20.59 33.93
CA LYS A 355 10.66 -20.22 35.04
C LYS A 355 12.11 -20.03 34.58
N SER A 356 12.61 -20.92 33.73
CA SER A 356 13.97 -20.81 33.17
C SER A 356 14.09 -19.61 32.24
N THR A 357 13.10 -19.36 31.38
CA THR A 357 13.08 -18.20 30.47
C THR A 357 12.99 -16.89 31.25
N SER A 358 12.16 -16.83 32.30
CA SER A 358 12.09 -15.65 33.18
C SER A 358 13.43 -15.35 33.85
N LYS A 359 14.10 -16.39 34.37
CA LYS A 359 15.44 -16.27 34.98
C LYS A 359 16.49 -15.80 33.99
N ALA A 360 16.47 -16.31 32.75
CA ALA A 360 17.40 -15.90 31.71
C ALA A 360 17.22 -14.42 31.33
N ILE A 361 15.97 -13.98 31.10
CA ILE A 361 15.65 -12.56 30.82
C ILE A 361 16.09 -11.67 32.00
N GLU A 362 15.79 -12.07 33.24
CA GLU A 362 16.18 -11.31 34.43
C GLU A 362 17.70 -11.17 34.56
N THR A 363 18.43 -12.27 34.31
CA THR A 363 19.89 -12.29 34.36
C THR A 363 20.47 -11.32 33.32
N VAL A 364 20.02 -11.40 32.07
CA VAL A 364 20.53 -10.53 31.00
C VAL A 364 20.12 -9.08 31.21
N HIS A 365 18.88 -8.79 31.62
CA HIS A 365 18.48 -7.42 31.96
C HIS A 365 19.36 -6.81 33.06
N ASN A 366 19.73 -7.60 34.09
CA ASN A 366 20.64 -7.14 35.15
C ASN A 366 22.06 -6.88 34.65
N LEU A 367 22.49 -7.51 33.55
CA LEU A 367 23.77 -7.26 32.91
C LEU A 367 23.70 -6.03 32.00
N CYS A 368 22.64 -5.91 31.19
CA CYS A 368 22.47 -4.82 30.22
C CYS A 368 22.13 -3.45 30.85
N CYS A 369 21.34 -3.41 31.94
CA CYS A 369 20.87 -2.16 32.55
C CYS A 369 21.76 -1.63 33.69
N ASN A 370 22.85 -2.31 34.01
CA ASN A 370 23.74 -1.90 35.10
C ASN A 370 24.87 -1.03 34.55
N GLU A 371 24.54 0.23 34.27
CA GLU A 371 25.38 1.23 33.59
C GLU A 371 26.76 1.48 34.23
N ASN A 372 26.95 1.05 35.49
CA ASN A 372 28.19 1.26 36.24
C ASN A 372 29.21 0.14 36.09
N LYS A 373 28.91 -0.90 35.30
CA LYS A 373 29.78 -2.05 35.11
C LYS A 373 30.48 -1.92 33.75
N GLY A 374 31.74 -1.50 33.76
CA GLY A 374 32.55 -1.41 32.53
C GLY A 374 32.67 -2.75 31.79
N ALA A 375 33.17 -2.73 30.55
CA ALA A 375 33.30 -3.90 29.68
C ALA A 375 33.95 -5.14 30.34
N SER A 376 34.80 -4.94 31.36
CA SER A 376 35.44 -6.00 32.15
C SER A 376 34.46 -6.95 32.85
N GLU A 377 33.35 -6.45 33.40
CA GLU A 377 32.36 -7.31 34.07
C GLU A 377 31.49 -8.07 33.06
N LEU A 378 31.29 -7.52 31.87
CA LEU A 378 30.60 -8.21 30.78
C LEU A 378 31.42 -9.38 30.27
N VAL A 379 32.74 -9.22 30.19
CA VAL A 379 33.68 -10.31 29.87
C VAL A 379 33.67 -11.38 30.97
N ALA A 380 33.61 -10.99 32.25
CA ALA A 380 33.57 -11.95 33.37
C ALA A 380 32.30 -12.82 33.36
N GLU A 381 31.16 -12.26 32.97
CA GLU A 381 29.87 -12.96 32.90
C GLU A 381 29.54 -13.49 31.50
N LEU A 382 30.50 -13.48 30.56
CA LEU A 382 30.28 -13.87 29.17
C LEU A 382 29.78 -15.32 29.05
N SER A 383 30.30 -16.24 29.85
CA SER A 383 29.84 -17.64 29.86
C SER A 383 28.37 -17.75 30.30
N THR A 384 27.94 -16.95 31.27
CA THR A 384 26.54 -16.89 31.71
C THR A 384 25.67 -16.34 30.59
N LEU A 385 26.16 -15.29 29.91
CA LEU A 385 25.46 -14.64 28.80
C LEU A 385 25.25 -15.59 27.62
N TYR A 386 26.28 -16.35 27.21
CA TYR A 386 26.16 -17.38 26.16
C TYR A 386 25.13 -18.46 26.52
N GLN A 387 25.07 -18.88 27.78
CA GLN A 387 24.03 -19.82 28.21
C GLN A 387 22.62 -19.22 28.13
N CYS A 388 22.47 -17.92 28.36
CA CYS A 388 21.19 -17.21 28.27
C CYS A 388 20.78 -16.89 26.83
N ILE A 389 21.72 -16.63 25.90
CA ILE A 389 21.43 -16.33 24.49
C ILE A 389 20.72 -17.49 23.78
N ARG A 390 20.91 -18.73 24.25
CA ARG A 390 20.18 -19.91 23.75
C ARG A 390 18.66 -19.79 23.79
N PHE A 391 18.11 -18.87 24.59
CA PHE A 391 16.69 -18.54 24.57
C PHE A 391 16.43 -17.46 23.49
N PRO A 392 15.60 -17.72 22.45
CA PRO A 392 15.43 -16.79 21.33
C PRO A 392 15.00 -15.37 21.72
N VAL A 393 14.14 -15.25 22.74
CA VAL A 393 13.71 -13.94 23.27
C VAL A 393 14.85 -13.17 23.93
N VAL A 394 15.82 -13.88 24.50
CA VAL A 394 17.03 -13.28 25.09
C VAL A 394 18.02 -12.90 23.99
N ALA A 395 18.24 -13.76 22.99
CA ALA A 395 19.06 -13.44 21.81
C ALA A 395 18.56 -12.16 21.14
N MET A 396 17.25 -12.04 20.90
CA MET A 396 16.64 -10.82 20.35
C MET A 396 16.83 -9.59 21.24
N GLY A 397 16.73 -9.75 22.56
CA GLY A 397 16.99 -8.67 23.52
C GLY A 397 18.44 -8.20 23.50
N VAL A 398 19.39 -9.14 23.45
CA VAL A 398 20.84 -8.87 23.35
C VAL A 398 21.15 -8.21 22.01
N LEU A 399 20.59 -8.71 20.90
CA LEU A 399 20.76 -8.11 19.56
C LEU A 399 20.34 -6.64 19.55
N LYS A 400 19.16 -6.33 20.10
CA LYS A 400 18.67 -4.94 20.21
C LYS A 400 19.54 -4.09 21.15
N TRP A 401 19.98 -4.65 22.27
CA TRP A 401 20.89 -3.96 23.19
C TRP A 401 22.25 -3.66 22.54
N VAL A 402 22.84 -4.61 21.80
CA VAL A 402 24.06 -4.42 21.02
C VAL A 402 23.86 -3.36 19.96
N ASP A 403 22.77 -3.40 19.20
CA ASP A 403 22.42 -2.37 18.22
C ASP A 403 22.40 -0.97 18.86
N TRP A 404 21.62 -0.76 19.93
CA TRP A 404 21.57 0.54 20.60
C TRP A 404 22.90 1.02 21.20
N THR A 405 23.75 0.08 21.63
CA THR A 405 25.03 0.40 22.28
C THR A 405 26.12 0.70 21.25
N VAL A 406 26.25 -0.13 20.22
CA VAL A 406 27.30 -0.02 19.18
C VAL A 406 26.95 1.08 18.16
N SER A 407 25.66 1.29 17.88
CA SER A 407 25.20 2.38 17.00
C SER A 407 25.33 3.77 17.63
N GLU A 408 25.77 3.89 18.90
CA GLU A 408 26.04 5.18 19.53
C GLU A 408 27.25 5.88 18.85
N PRO A 409 27.13 7.14 18.39
CA PRO A 409 28.16 7.78 17.54
C PRO A 409 29.58 7.84 18.10
N ARG A 410 29.75 7.76 19.43
CA ARG A 410 31.05 7.85 20.11
C ARG A 410 31.56 6.51 20.66
N TYR A 411 30.84 5.41 20.42
CA TYR A 411 31.17 4.10 20.99
C TYR A 411 32.61 3.65 20.68
N PHE A 412 33.00 3.63 19.41
CA PHE A 412 34.34 3.23 18.97
C PHE A 412 35.46 4.22 19.34
N GLN A 413 35.12 5.41 19.83
CA GLN A 413 36.12 6.36 20.34
C GLN A 413 36.51 6.04 21.79
N LEU A 414 35.60 5.42 22.54
CA LEU A 414 35.76 5.11 23.96
C LEU A 414 36.27 3.68 24.19
N GLN A 415 36.07 2.78 23.23
CA GLN A 415 36.62 1.42 23.29
C GLN A 415 38.04 1.35 22.73
N THR A 416 38.96 0.89 23.57
CA THR A 416 40.38 0.69 23.22
C THR A 416 40.71 -0.74 22.79
N ASP A 417 39.75 -1.68 22.88
CA ASP A 417 39.97 -3.08 22.55
C ASP A 417 39.89 -3.35 21.03
N HIS A 418 40.76 -4.23 20.54
CA HIS A 418 40.85 -4.59 19.12
C HIS A 418 39.62 -5.35 18.60
N THR A 419 38.81 -5.96 19.48
CA THR A 419 37.57 -6.63 19.13
C THR A 419 36.53 -6.32 20.21
N PRO A 420 35.54 -5.46 19.93
CA PRO A 420 34.46 -5.19 20.86
C PRO A 420 33.74 -6.49 21.24
N VAL A 421 33.66 -6.79 22.53
CA VAL A 421 32.93 -7.96 23.06
C VAL A 421 31.48 -8.03 22.55
N HIS A 422 30.89 -6.88 22.22
CA HIS A 422 29.52 -6.77 21.69
C HIS A 422 29.39 -7.40 20.30
N LEU A 423 30.43 -7.35 19.46
CA LEU A 423 30.44 -8.00 18.14
C LEU A 423 30.57 -9.51 18.28
N ALA A 424 31.34 -10.00 19.25
CA ALA A 424 31.42 -11.44 19.54
C ALA A 424 30.08 -12.02 20.06
N LEU A 425 29.20 -11.17 20.61
CA LEU A 425 27.83 -11.59 20.93
C LEU A 425 26.95 -11.73 19.68
N LEU A 426 27.25 -11.00 18.60
CA LEU A 426 26.53 -11.15 17.34
C LEU A 426 26.85 -12.48 16.64
N ASP A 427 28.05 -13.02 16.86
CA ASP A 427 28.41 -14.35 16.32
C ASP A 427 27.67 -15.50 17.05
N GLU A 428 27.23 -15.28 18.29
CA GLU A 428 26.49 -16.27 19.08
C GLU A 428 24.96 -16.18 18.88
N VAL A 429 24.44 -15.00 18.49
CA VAL A 429 23.03 -14.76 18.16
C VAL A 429 22.73 -15.35 16.78
#